data_AF-A0A7S1CXB7-F1
#
_entry.id   AF-A0A7S1CXB7-F1
#
_cell.length_a   1.000
_cell.length_b   1.000
_cell.length_c   1.000
_cell.angle_alpha   90.00
_cell.angle_beta   90.00
_cell.angle_gamma   90.00
#
_symmetry.space_group_name_H-M   'P 1'
#
loop_
_entity.id
_entity.type
_entity.pdbx_description
1 polymer ?
#
loop_
_entity_poly.entity_id
_entity_poly.type
_entity_poly.pdbx_seq_one_letter_code
_entity_poly.pdbx_strand_id
1 'polypeptide(L)'
;TTTTTTTTSNDKKEDDEEKMRILRVLTERFWPGPLTLVAKAAERVVPSILMANTGYVACRSPSHPLARQLIDAARVPIAAPSANKFGHVSPTRAQHVYHDLLHENVWILDNNNNINNNQTTTTPKQ
;
A
#
# COMPACT_ATOMS: atom_id res chain seq x y z
N THR A 1 18.66 39.54 -17.23
CA THR A 1 17.40 39.33 -17.96
C THR A 1 16.69 38.16 -17.31
N THR A 2 15.70 38.42 -16.48
CA THR A 2 14.96 37.39 -15.73
C THR A 2 13.69 37.08 -16.52
N THR A 3 13.67 35.96 -17.22
CA THR A 3 12.51 35.52 -18.00
C THR A 3 11.55 34.81 -17.06
N THR A 4 10.54 35.54 -16.57
CA THR A 4 9.41 34.97 -15.85
C THR A 4 8.47 34.35 -16.88
N THR A 5 8.52 33.02 -17.05
CA THR A 5 7.58 32.29 -17.90
C THR A 5 6.26 32.15 -17.17
N THR A 6 5.27 32.97 -17.53
CA THR A 6 3.89 32.86 -17.07
C THR A 6 3.26 31.62 -17.73
N THR A 7 3.24 30.49 -17.04
CA THR A 7 2.48 29.30 -17.47
C THR A 7 0.98 29.58 -17.39
N THR A 8 0.27 29.40 -18.49
CA THR A 8 -1.15 29.70 -18.64
C THR A 8 -2.02 28.62 -18.00
N SER A 9 -3.25 28.96 -17.58
CA SER A 9 -4.21 28.03 -16.97
C SER A 9 -4.63 26.87 -17.89
N ASN A 10 -4.54 27.06 -19.21
CA ASN A 10 -4.80 26.02 -20.20
C ASN A 10 -3.73 24.93 -20.21
N ASP A 11 -2.44 25.30 -20.14
CA ASP A 11 -1.32 24.37 -20.19
C ASP A 11 -1.35 23.38 -19.02
N LYS A 12 -1.77 23.86 -17.84
CA LYS A 12 -1.88 23.03 -16.64
C LYS A 12 -3.03 22.02 -16.73
N LYS A 13 -4.13 22.39 -17.36
CA LYS A 13 -5.30 21.51 -17.51
C LYS A 13 -5.00 20.37 -18.47
N GLU A 14 -4.32 20.67 -19.58
CA GLU A 14 -3.90 19.67 -20.56
C GLU A 14 -2.92 18.65 -19.96
N ASP A 15 -1.96 19.12 -19.15
CA ASP A 15 -1.02 18.25 -18.41
C ASP A 15 -1.73 17.34 -17.39
N ASP A 16 -2.73 17.83 -16.66
CA ASP A 16 -3.52 17.02 -15.73
C ASP A 16 -4.37 15.96 -16.44
N GLU A 17 -4.96 16.28 -17.59
CA GLU A 17 -5.73 15.34 -18.42
C GLU A 17 -4.85 14.21 -18.96
N GLU A 18 -3.64 14.53 -19.46
CA GLU A 18 -2.69 13.55 -19.96
C GLU A 18 -2.19 12.62 -18.84
N LYS A 19 -1.88 13.17 -17.66
CA LYS A 19 -1.52 12.36 -16.48
C LYS A 19 -2.64 11.39 -16.10
N MET A 20 -3.89 11.84 -16.09
CA MET A 20 -5.03 10.98 -15.79
C MET A 20 -5.22 9.89 -16.85
N ARG A 21 -4.98 10.20 -18.12
CA ARG A 21 -5.01 9.21 -19.21
C ARG A 21 -3.95 8.13 -18.99
N ILE A 22 -2.72 8.51 -18.64
CA ILE A 22 -1.62 7.57 -18.36
C ILE A 22 -1.96 6.68 -17.16
N LEU A 23 -2.43 7.27 -16.05
CA LEU A 23 -2.83 6.50 -14.86
C LEU A 23 -3.93 5.49 -15.19
N ARG A 24 -4.94 5.90 -15.97
CA ARG A 24 -6.02 5.00 -16.41
C ARG A 24 -5.49 3.84 -17.23
N VAL A 25 -4.67 4.09 -18.26
CA VAL A 25 -4.10 3.03 -19.11
C VAL A 25 -3.26 2.05 -18.30
N LEU A 26 -2.44 2.54 -17.36
CA LEU A 26 -1.60 1.70 -16.52
C LEU A 26 -2.44 0.83 -15.56
N THR A 27 -3.45 1.41 -14.92
CA THR A 27 -4.32 0.68 -14.01
C THR A 27 -5.17 -0.36 -14.74
N GLU A 28 -5.79 -0.02 -15.87
CA GLU A 28 -6.57 -0.96 -16.69
C GLU A 28 -5.75 -2.15 -17.17
N ARG A 29 -4.45 -1.95 -17.45
CA ARG A 29 -3.59 -3.02 -17.99
C ARG A 29 -2.90 -3.88 -16.94
N PHE A 30 -2.50 -3.28 -15.82
CA PHE A 30 -1.61 -3.93 -14.86
C PHE A 30 -2.24 -4.15 -13.48
N TRP A 31 -3.45 -3.65 -13.23
CA TRP A 31 -4.22 -3.97 -12.03
C TRP A 31 -5.36 -4.95 -12.34
N PRO A 32 -5.61 -5.96 -11.47
CA PRO A 32 -4.82 -6.32 -10.29
C PRO A 32 -3.43 -6.89 -10.63
N GLY A 33 -2.39 -6.49 -9.91
CA GLY A 33 -1.02 -6.90 -10.21
C GLY A 33 0.05 -6.22 -9.35
N PRO A 34 1.34 -6.39 -9.70
CA PRO A 34 2.47 -5.89 -8.90
C PRO A 34 2.79 -4.41 -9.13
N LEU A 35 2.05 -3.72 -10.00
CA LEU A 35 2.30 -2.30 -10.29
C LEU A 35 1.86 -1.42 -9.11
N THR A 36 2.73 -0.51 -8.68
CA THR A 36 2.41 0.54 -7.72
C THR A 36 2.50 1.89 -8.44
N LEU A 37 1.50 2.74 -8.28
CA LEU A 37 1.44 4.07 -8.88
C LEU A 37 1.50 5.14 -7.78
N VAL A 38 2.27 6.20 -8.02
CA VAL A 38 2.34 7.37 -7.14
C VAL A 38 1.52 8.49 -7.75
N ALA A 39 0.57 9.04 -7.00
CA ALA A 39 -0.30 10.13 -7.46
C ALA A 39 -0.58 11.12 -6.33
N LYS A 40 -1.05 12.32 -6.70
CA LYS A 40 -1.47 13.33 -5.72
C LYS A 40 -2.63 12.76 -4.90
N ALA A 41 -2.50 12.80 -3.58
CA ALA A 41 -3.51 12.25 -2.70
C ALA A 41 -4.72 13.18 -2.57
N ALA A 42 -5.89 12.60 -2.31
CA ALA A 42 -7.02 13.34 -1.77
C ALA A 42 -6.73 13.61 -0.28
N GLU A 43 -6.13 14.77 0.03
CA GLU A 43 -5.66 15.12 1.39
C GLU A 43 -6.75 15.06 2.48
N ARG A 44 -8.03 15.18 2.10
CA ARG A 44 -9.17 15.02 3.03
C ARG A 44 -9.48 13.56 3.39
N VAL A 45 -8.96 12.61 2.63
CA VAL A 45 -9.26 11.18 2.74
C VAL A 45 -8.05 10.40 3.22
N VAL A 46 -6.85 10.76 2.75
CA VAL A 46 -5.60 10.06 3.09
C VAL A 46 -4.88 10.79 4.22
N PRO A 47 -4.67 10.15 5.40
CA PRO A 47 -3.91 10.76 6.49
C PRO A 47 -2.47 11.11 6.09
N SER A 48 -1.97 12.27 6.54
CA SER A 48 -0.63 12.78 6.19
C SER A 48 0.53 11.85 6.54
N ILE A 49 0.37 11.05 7.60
CA ILE A 49 1.36 10.04 8.01
C ILE A 49 1.60 8.98 6.92
N LEU A 50 0.58 8.66 6.11
CA LEU A 50 0.71 7.70 5.00
C LEU A 50 1.42 8.29 3.79
N MET A 51 1.55 9.62 3.73
CA MET A 51 2.13 10.36 2.60
C MET A 51 3.55 10.87 2.88
N ALA A 52 4.09 10.61 4.08
CA ALA A 52 5.32 11.25 4.57
C ALA A 52 5.28 12.79 4.42
N ASN A 53 4.09 13.39 4.57
CA ASN A 53 3.83 14.83 4.37
C ASN A 53 4.15 15.39 2.97
N THR A 54 4.28 14.54 1.95
CA THR A 54 4.60 14.98 0.57
C THR A 54 3.37 15.43 -0.23
N GLY A 55 2.16 15.07 0.21
CA GLY A 55 0.93 15.24 -0.56
C GLY A 55 0.72 14.21 -1.69
N TYR A 56 1.62 13.23 -1.80
CA TYR A 56 1.53 12.11 -2.74
C TYR A 56 1.34 10.79 -1.99
N VAL A 57 0.61 9.86 -2.61
CA VAL A 57 0.36 8.52 -2.07
C VAL A 57 0.71 7.47 -3.11
N ALA A 58 1.28 6.35 -2.65
CA ALA A 58 1.54 5.17 -3.46
C ALA A 58 0.40 4.17 -3.30
N CYS A 59 -0.25 3.80 -4.40
CA CYS A 59 -1.38 2.87 -4.43
C CYS A 59 -1.07 1.65 -5.30
N ARG A 60 -1.61 0.49 -4.92
CA ARG A 60 -1.58 -0.75 -5.70
C ARG A 60 -2.90 -1.51 -5.53
N SER A 61 -3.30 -2.25 -6.56
CA SER A 61 -4.37 -3.25 -6.46
C SER A 61 -3.74 -4.65 -6.54
N PRO A 62 -3.55 -5.37 -5.42
CA PRO A 62 -2.83 -6.64 -5.41
C PRO A 62 -3.61 -7.73 -6.16
N SER A 63 -2.90 -8.57 -6.93
CA SER A 63 -3.49 -9.73 -7.62
C SER A 63 -3.69 -10.96 -6.73
N HIS A 64 -3.08 -10.99 -5.53
CA HIS A 64 -3.17 -12.13 -4.63
C HIS A 64 -4.60 -12.28 -4.06
N PRO A 65 -5.30 -13.43 -4.26
CA PRO A 65 -6.69 -13.60 -3.86
C PRO A 65 -6.95 -13.29 -2.38
N LEU A 66 -6.08 -13.79 -1.49
CA LEU A 66 -6.18 -13.58 -0.04
C LEU A 66 -6.05 -12.10 0.36
N ALA A 67 -5.20 -11.34 -0.33
CA ALA A 67 -5.03 -9.91 -0.07
C ALA A 67 -6.28 -9.13 -0.49
N ARG A 68 -6.90 -9.50 -1.62
CA ARG A 68 -8.16 -8.87 -2.05
C ARG A 68 -9.30 -9.20 -1.11
N GLN A 69 -9.44 -10.47 -0.69
CA GLN A 69 -10.46 -10.87 0.30
C GLN A 69 -10.32 -10.09 1.61
N LEU A 70 -9.08 -9.86 2.07
CA LEU A 70 -8.81 -9.04 3.24
C LEU A 70 -9.26 -7.59 3.04
N ILE A 71 -8.95 -6.97 1.90
CA ILE A 71 -9.39 -5.60 1.57
C ILE A 71 -10.93 -5.53 1.49
N ASP A 72 -11.56 -6.51 0.83
CA ASP A 72 -13.02 -6.60 0.66
C ASP A 72 -13.74 -6.78 2.01
N ALA A 73 -13.15 -7.55 2.93
CA ALA A 73 -13.65 -7.75 4.28
C ALA A 73 -13.43 -6.51 5.17
N ALA A 74 -12.29 -5.83 5.02
CA ALA A 74 -11.96 -4.62 5.79
C ALA A 74 -12.83 -3.42 5.41
N ARG A 75 -13.39 -3.39 4.19
CA ARG A 75 -14.24 -2.29 3.67
C ARG A 75 -13.52 -0.93 3.62
N VAL A 76 -12.19 -0.93 3.72
CA VAL A 76 -11.33 0.26 3.69
C VAL A 76 -10.01 -0.07 2.97
N PRO A 77 -9.31 0.94 2.40
CA PRO A 77 -7.95 0.76 1.91
C PRO A 77 -7.00 0.36 3.04
N ILE A 78 -6.05 -0.53 2.76
CA ILE A 78 -5.08 -1.03 3.73
C ILE A 78 -3.70 -0.45 3.42
N ALA A 79 -3.15 0.33 4.36
CA ALA A 79 -1.74 0.69 4.34
C ALA A 79 -0.91 -0.54 4.75
N ALA A 80 -0.04 -1.00 3.86
CA ALA A 80 0.69 -2.26 4.06
C ALA A 80 2.16 -2.13 3.60
N PRO A 81 3.08 -1.72 4.49
CA PRO A 81 4.51 -1.87 4.26
C PRO A 81 4.92 -3.36 4.29
N SER A 82 6.20 -3.65 4.08
CA SER A 82 6.72 -5.01 4.26
C SER A 82 6.59 -5.45 5.72
N ALA A 83 6.15 -6.69 5.94
CA ALA A 83 5.79 -7.22 7.26
C ALA A 83 7.03 -7.69 8.06
N ASN A 84 7.98 -6.80 8.27
CA ASN A 84 9.25 -7.05 8.95
C ASN A 84 9.67 -5.87 9.82
N LYS A 85 10.61 -6.11 10.73
CA LYS A 85 11.29 -5.05 11.48
C LYS A 85 12.08 -4.15 10.52
N PHE A 86 12.17 -2.88 10.89
CA PHE A 86 12.91 -1.90 10.10
C PHE A 86 14.37 -2.36 9.91
N GLY A 87 14.86 -2.30 8.66
CA GLY A 87 16.20 -2.73 8.29
C GLY A 87 16.37 -4.22 8.03
N HIS A 88 15.36 -5.06 8.32
CA HIS A 88 15.40 -6.48 7.98
C HIS A 88 15.00 -6.75 6.53
N VAL A 89 15.34 -7.94 6.03
CA VAL A 89 14.95 -8.40 4.68
C VAL A 89 13.45 -8.64 4.61
N SER A 90 12.81 -8.17 3.54
CA SER A 90 11.37 -8.36 3.32
C SER A 90 10.97 -9.84 3.34
N PRO A 91 9.87 -10.19 4.03
CA PRO A 91 9.45 -11.57 4.17
C PRO A 91 8.76 -12.06 2.89
N THR A 92 9.00 -13.33 2.55
CA THR A 92 8.37 -14.03 1.42
C THR A 92 7.54 -15.23 1.85
N ARG A 93 7.55 -15.56 3.15
CA ARG A 93 6.82 -16.67 3.77
C ARG A 93 6.26 -16.22 5.12
N ALA A 94 5.14 -16.80 5.54
CA ALA A 94 4.54 -16.54 6.85
C ALA A 94 5.52 -16.82 8.01
N GLN A 95 6.35 -17.86 7.88
CA GLN A 95 7.38 -18.16 8.87
C GLN A 95 8.40 -17.02 9.02
N HIS A 96 8.76 -16.31 7.94
CA HIS A 96 9.68 -15.18 8.05
C HIS A 96 9.05 -14.05 8.89
N VAL A 97 7.76 -13.77 8.66
CA VAL A 97 6.99 -12.79 9.45
C VAL A 97 6.93 -13.20 10.92
N TYR A 98 6.61 -14.47 11.20
CA TYR A 98 6.49 -15.00 12.56
C TYR A 98 7.79 -14.88 13.34
N HIS A 99 8.92 -15.27 12.75
CA HIS A 99 10.22 -15.17 13.45
C HIS A 99 10.62 -13.72 13.68
N ASP A 100 10.33 -12.83 12.72
CA ASP A 100 10.75 -11.44 12.83
C ASP A 100 9.91 -10.64 13.84
N LEU A 101 8.60 -10.92 13.87
CA LEU A 101 7.61 -10.23 14.72
C LEU A 101 7.16 -11.08 15.93
N LEU A 102 7.94 -12.08 16.35
CA LEU A 102 7.58 -13.05 17.40
C LEU A 102 7.11 -12.42 18.72
N HIS A 103 7.63 -11.24 19.05
CA HIS A 103 7.33 -10.52 20.30
C HIS A 103 6.29 -9.42 20.13
N GLU A 104 5.79 -9.24 18.91
CA GLU A 104 4.73 -8.28 18.59
C GLU A 104 3.37 -8.97 18.67
N ASN A 105 2.35 -8.24 19.11
CA ASN A 105 0.98 -8.76 19.10
C ASN A 105 0.37 -8.61 17.70
N VAL A 106 0.68 -9.55 16.80
CA VAL A 106 0.26 -9.51 15.39
C VAL A 106 -0.44 -10.78 14.95
N TRP A 107 -1.41 -10.62 14.06
CA TRP A 107 -2.07 -11.73 13.37
C TRP A 107 -1.36 -12.00 12.04
N ILE A 108 -1.06 -13.26 11.76
CA ILE A 108 -0.41 -13.68 10.51
C ILE A 108 -1.39 -14.50 9.70
N LEU A 109 -1.68 -14.02 8.49
CA LEU A 109 -2.54 -14.69 7.53
C LEU A 109 -1.67 -15.48 6.54
N ASP A 110 -1.76 -16.81 6.57
CA ASP A 110 -1.03 -17.72 5.67
C ASP A 110 -2.00 -18.41 4.70
N ASN A 111 -1.58 -18.59 3.45
CA ASN A 111 -2.37 -19.23 2.39
C ASN A 111 -2.26 -20.77 2.42
N ASN A 112 -1.35 -21.31 3.24
CA ASN A 112 -1.30 -22.74 3.49
C ASN A 112 -2.47 -23.11 4.40
N ASN A 113 -3.41 -23.92 3.91
CA ASN A 113 -4.57 -24.45 4.63
C ASN A 113 -4.25 -25.22 5.94
N ASN A 114 -3.01 -25.20 6.40
CA ASN A 114 -2.65 -25.59 7.75
C ASN A 114 -3.04 -24.45 8.69
N ILE A 115 -4.30 -24.50 9.11
CA ILE A 115 -4.74 -23.93 10.37
C ILE A 115 -3.92 -24.65 11.44
N ASN A 116 -2.71 -24.19 11.68
CA ASN A 116 -2.01 -24.53 12.90
C ASN A 116 -2.72 -23.70 13.96
N ASN A 117 -3.60 -24.38 14.69
CA ASN A 117 -4.37 -23.90 15.83
C ASN A 117 -3.48 -23.48 17.01
N ASN A 118 -2.25 -23.06 16.75
CA ASN A 118 -1.40 -22.38 17.67
C ASN A 118 -1.85 -20.91 17.59
N GLN A 119 -3.06 -20.54 18.03
CA GLN A 119 -3.23 -20.17 19.43
C GLN A 119 -1.93 -20.37 20.24
N THR A 120 -0.95 -19.51 19.99
CA THR A 120 -0.32 -18.88 21.14
C THR A 120 -1.15 -17.63 21.41
N THR A 121 -2.31 -17.86 22.02
CA THR A 121 -2.91 -16.89 22.93
C THR A 121 -1.89 -16.71 24.04
N THR A 122 -0.84 -15.91 23.85
CA THR A 122 -0.06 -15.42 24.98
C THR A 122 -0.95 -14.42 25.67
N THR A 123 -1.64 -14.88 26.70
CA THR A 123 -2.01 -14.05 27.84
C THR A 123 -0.86 -13.09 28.12
N PRO A 124 -1.11 -11.78 28.37
CA PRO A 124 -0.05 -10.90 28.81
C PRO A 124 0.55 -11.52 30.07
N LYS A 125 1.85 -11.83 30.03
CA LYS A 125 2.58 -12.13 31.26
C LYS A 125 2.47 -10.87 32.14
N GLN A 126 1.86 -11.01 33.31
CA GLN A 126 2.15 -10.15 34.44
C GLN A 126 3.62 -10.26 34.81
#